data_AF-A0A2T2ZLJ8-F1
#
_entry.id   AF-A0A2T2ZLJ8-F1
#
_cell.length_a   1.000
_cell.length_b   1.000
_cell.length_c   1.000
_cell.angle_alpha   90.00
_cell.angle_beta   90.00
_cell.angle_gamma   90.00
#
_symmetry.space_group_name_H-M   'P 1'
#
loop_
_entity.id
_entity.type
_entity.pdbx_description
1 polymer ?
#
loop_
_entity_poly.entity_id
_entity_poly.type
_entity_poly.pdbx_seq_one_letter_code
_entity_poly.pdbx_strand_id
1 'polypeptide(L)' 'MNYSLLALIEMAAHTAPSTPLSVDSAHEIMRLHRECPAGRCPRKSAAFDSLAAAGRLVPDSGRRT' A
#
# COMPACT_ATOMS: atom_id res chain seq x y z
N MET A 1 -13.68 1.81 -12.18
CA MET A 1 -13.71 0.38 -11.82
C MET A 1 -14.86 0.18 -10.84
N ASN A 2 -15.70 -0.84 -11.05
CA ASN A 2 -16.70 -1.23 -10.06
C ASN A 2 -16.02 -2.16 -9.05
N TYR A 3 -15.91 -1.71 -7.80
CA TYR A 3 -15.46 -2.56 -6.70
C TYR A 3 -16.65 -3.16 -5.99
N SER A 4 -16.52 -4.41 -5.56
CA SER A 4 -17.48 -4.99 -4.63
C SER A 4 -17.32 -4.35 -3.25
N LEU A 5 -18.37 -4.41 -2.44
CA LEU A 5 -18.33 -3.93 -1.06
C LEU A 5 -17.23 -4.64 -0.24
N LEU A 6 -17.03 -5.94 -0.46
CA LEU A 6 -15.95 -6.70 0.19
C LEU A 6 -14.57 -6.18 -0.20
N ALA A 7 -14.33 -5.91 -1.48
CA ALA A 7 -13.06 -5.36 -1.94
C ALA A 7 -12.76 -3.98 -1.32
N LEU A 8 -13.79 -3.14 -1.15
CA LEU A 8 -13.64 -1.84 -0.48
C LEU A 8 -13.29 -1.99 1.00
N ILE A 9 -13.97 -2.89 1.71
CA ILE A 9 -13.69 -3.17 3.13
C ILE A 9 -12.26 -3.71 3.28
N GLU A 10 -11.86 -4.63 2.41
CA GLU A 10 -10.51 -5.14 2.39
C GLU A 10 -9.54 -4.00 2.17
N MET A 11 -9.58 -3.28 1.05
CA MET A 11 -8.61 -2.21 0.76
C MET A 11 -8.51 -1.14 1.85
N ALA A 12 -9.61 -0.80 2.52
CA ALA A 12 -9.64 0.19 3.60
C ALA A 12 -9.06 -0.33 4.94
N ALA A 13 -8.95 -1.65 5.13
CA ALA A 13 -8.49 -2.19 6.40
C ALA A 13 -7.01 -1.87 6.69
N HIS A 14 -6.70 -1.68 7.97
CA HIS A 14 -5.37 -1.33 8.48
C HIS A 14 -4.58 -2.55 8.97
N THR A 15 -5.00 -3.76 8.64
CA THR A 15 -4.27 -5.00 8.92
C THR A 15 -3.33 -5.36 7.78
N ALA A 16 -2.34 -6.22 7.98
CA ALA A 16 -1.54 -6.73 6.87
C ALA A 16 -2.43 -7.59 5.94
N PRO A 17 -2.27 -7.50 4.61
CA PRO A 17 -2.94 -8.42 3.71
C PRO A 17 -2.41 -9.84 3.94
N SER A 18 -3.26 -10.84 3.74
CA SER A 18 -2.88 -12.26 3.87
C SER A 18 -1.95 -12.73 2.76
N THR A 19 -2.00 -12.06 1.60
CA THR A 19 -1.16 -12.34 0.43
C THR A 19 -0.41 -11.08 -0.01
N PRO A 20 0.77 -11.24 -0.65
CA PRO A 20 1.46 -10.12 -1.28
C PRO A 20 0.56 -9.40 -2.29
N LEU A 21 0.63 -8.07 -2.31
CA LEU A 21 -0.16 -7.25 -3.22
C LEU A 21 0.47 -7.26 -4.62
N SER A 22 -0.38 -7.26 -5.65
CA SER A 22 0.05 -6.91 -7.00
C SER A 22 0.53 -5.46 -7.06
N VAL A 23 1.30 -5.11 -8.09
CA VAL A 23 1.80 -3.73 -8.29
C VAL A 23 0.64 -2.73 -8.40
N ASP A 24 -0.42 -3.06 -9.15
CA ASP A 24 -1.58 -2.18 -9.33
C ASP A 24 -2.34 -1.96 -8.02
N SER A 25 -2.62 -3.04 -7.28
CA SER A 25 -3.29 -2.95 -5.97
C SER A 25 -2.42 -2.21 -4.95
N ALA A 26 -1.10 -2.37 -5.00
CA ALA A 26 -0.19 -1.64 -4.14
C ALA A 26 -0.23 -0.13 -4.42
N HIS A 27 -0.28 0.29 -5.69
CA HIS A 27 -0.48 1.69 -6.04
C HIS A 27 -1.84 2.23 -5.56
N GLU A 28 -2.91 1.44 -5.65
CA GLU A 28 -4.22 1.84 -5.13
C GLU A 28 -4.23 2.00 -3.61
N ILE A 29 -3.65 1.04 -2.89
CA ILE A 29 -3.52 1.12 -1.43
C ILE A 29 -2.67 2.33 -1.03
N MET A 30 -1.59 2.63 -1.75
CA MET A 30 -0.78 3.82 -1.49
C MET A 30 -1.56 5.13 -1.64
N ARG A 31 -2.46 5.20 -2.62
CA ARG A 31 -3.36 6.35 -2.80
C ARG A 31 -4.39 6.44 -1.67
N LEU A 32 -5.02 5.32 -1.32
CA LEU A 32 -6.06 5.27 -0.28
C LEU A 32 -5.51 5.57 1.11
N HIS A 33 -4.34 5.03 1.43
CA HIS A 33 -3.66 5.19 2.74
C HIS A 33 -2.65 6.36 2.73
N ARG A 34 -2.85 7.37 1.88
CA ARG A 34 -1.95 8.54 1.79
C ARG A 34 -1.75 9.21 3.16
N GLU A 35 -2.83 9.33 3.94
CA GLU A 35 -2.85 9.99 5.25
C GLU A 35 -2.36 9.09 6.40
N CYS A 36 -2.20 7.79 6.16
CA CYS A 36 -1.65 6.90 7.16
C CYS A 36 -0.18 7.27 7.45
N PRO A 37 0.23 7.36 8.72
CA PRO A 37 1.63 7.53 9.07
C PRO A 37 2.46 6.36 8.54
N ALA A 38 3.59 6.66 7.91
CA ALA A 38 4.54 5.65 7.48
C ALA A 38 4.99 4.80 8.69
N GLY A 39 4.96 3.48 8.55
CA GLY A 39 5.34 2.53 9.61
C GLY A 39 4.25 2.21 10.65
N ARG A 40 3.09 2.89 10.64
CA ARG A 40 1.97 2.57 11.56
C ARG A 40 0.81 1.83 10.89
N CYS A 41 0.71 1.86 9.57
CA CYS A 41 -0.31 1.13 8.82
C CYS A 41 0.31 -0.10 8.15
N PRO A 42 0.10 -1.32 8.68
CA PRO A 42 0.56 -2.57 8.06
C PRO A 42 0.15 -2.71 6.59
N ARG A 43 -1.05 -2.22 6.23
CA ARG A 43 -1.53 -2.24 4.84
C ARG A 43 -0.65 -1.40 3.91
N LYS A 44 -0.33 -0.19 4.35
CA LYS A 44 0.57 0.72 3.62
C LYS A 44 1.98 0.15 3.55
N SER A 45 2.49 -0.43 4.63
CA SER A 45 3.80 -1.07 4.63
C SER A 45 3.86 -2.22 3.62
N ALA A 46 2.87 -3.12 3.61
CA ALA A 46 2.84 -4.22 2.64
C ALA A 46 2.79 -3.72 1.18
N ALA A 47 2.04 -2.65 0.90
CA ALA A 47 2.03 -2.03 -0.42
C ALA A 47 3.40 -1.40 -0.78
N PHE A 48 4.09 -0.81 0.21
CA PHE A 48 5.45 -0.28 0.01
C PHE A 48 6.40 -1.40 -0.37
N ASP A 49 6.37 -2.50 0.39
CA ASP A 49 7.24 -3.65 0.18
C ASP A 49 7.02 -4.29 -1.20
N SER A 50 5.75 -4.46 -1.61
CA SER A 50 5.42 -4.93 -2.97
C SER A 50 5.99 -4.02 -4.06
N LEU A 51 5.88 -2.69 -3.91
CA LEU A 51 6.42 -1.75 -4.90
C LEU A 51 7.96 -1.70 -4.87
N ALA A 52 8.56 -1.84 -3.69
CA ALA A 52 10.01 -1.94 -3.52
C ALA A 52 10.57 -3.18 -4.22
N ALA A 53 9.96 -4.34 -3.98
CA ALA A 53 10.34 -5.61 -4.60
C ALA A 53 10.17 -5.58 -6.12
N ALA A 54 9.17 -4.85 -6.63
CA ALA A 54 8.95 -4.65 -8.07
C ALA A 54 9.84 -3.55 -8.69
N GLY A 55 10.70 -2.87 -7.92
CA GLY A 55 11.54 -1.77 -8.41
C GLY A 55 10.75 -0.53 -8.85
N ARG A 56 9.56 -0.31 -8.27
CA ARG A 56 8.63 0.79 -8.62
C ARG A 56 8.71 2.00 -7.69
N LEU A 57 9.53 1.94 -6.65
CA LEU A 57 9.77 3.07 -5.76
C LEU A 57 10.98 3.87 -6.24
N VAL A 58 10.77 5.17 -6.40
CA VAL A 58 11.87 6.13 -6.47
C VAL A 58 12.19 6.53 -5.03
N PRO A 59 13.42 6.29 -4.54
CA PRO A 59 13.83 6.76 -3.22
C PRO A 59 13.60 8.26 -3.13
N ASP A 60 12.87 8.72 -2.12
CA ASP A 60 12.79 10.14 -1.80
C ASP A 60 14.14 10.57 -1.25
N SER A 61 15.06 10.92 -2.15
CA SER A 61 16.45 11.27 -1.86
C SER A 61 16.61 12.48 -0.93
N GLY A 62 15.50 13.18 -0.60
CA GLY A 62 15.45 14.27 0.36
C GLY A 62 15.14 13.85 1.81
N ARG A 63 14.56 12.67 2.05
CA ARG A 63 14.24 12.21 3.42
C ARG A 63 15.37 11.33 3.95
N ARG A 64 16.48 11.97 4.35
CA ARG A 64 17.47 11.32 5.22
C ARG A 64 16.86 11.16 6.62
N THR A 65 16.91 9.94 7.13
CA THR A 65 16.54 9.55 8.50
C THR A 65 17.43 10.22 9.53
#